data_AF-K1T0K8-F1
#
_entry.id   AF-K1T0K8-F1
#
_cell.length_a   1.000
_cell.length_b   1.000
_cell.length_c   1.000
_cell.angle_alpha   90.00
_cell.angle_beta   90.00
_cell.angle_gamma   90.00
#
_symmetry.space_group_name_H-M   'P 1'
#
loop_
_entity.id
_entity.type
_entity.pdbx_description
1 polymer ?
#
loop_
_entity_poly.entity_id
_entity_poly.type
_entity_poly.pdbx_seq_one_letter_code
_entity_poly.pdbx_strand_id
1 'polypeptide(L)'
;MTWNITIKREVVVGYQPEEMVITGGRLYVANSGGYRFPNYDRTVSVVDLESLEVVNTIDVAINLHRMELDRHGRIYVSSRGDYYGTGSDIYVIDTATEKVIGNLGIAASEMCIDDDRLYTISTEWSYTSSSNEVSYAVY
;
A
#
# COMPACT_ATOMS: atom_id res chain seq x y z
N MET A 1 -16.20 12.61 31.37
CA MET A 1 -16.73 11.52 30.51
C MET A 1 -15.52 10.81 29.95
N THR A 2 -15.32 9.53 30.29
CA THR A 2 -14.17 8.72 29.83
C THR A 2 -14.64 7.79 28.73
N TRP A 3 -14.06 7.90 27.55
CA TRP A 3 -14.31 6.97 26.45
C TRP A 3 -13.38 5.77 26.62
N ASN A 4 -13.95 4.57 26.76
CA ASN A 4 -13.18 3.33 26.76
C ASN A 4 -13.21 2.73 25.36
N ILE A 5 -12.03 2.47 24.79
CA ILE A 5 -11.89 1.68 23.57
C ILE A 5 -11.91 0.20 23.98
N THR A 6 -12.71 -0.62 23.30
CA THR A 6 -12.81 -2.06 23.56
C THR A 6 -12.74 -2.81 22.24
N ILE A 7 -11.82 -3.76 22.14
CA ILE A 7 -11.69 -4.63 20.97
C ILE A 7 -12.93 -5.55 20.91
N LYS A 8 -13.55 -5.63 19.74
CA LYS A 8 -14.72 -6.48 19.50
C LYS A 8 -14.40 -7.73 18.69
N ARG A 9 -13.48 -7.60 17.74
CA ARG A 9 -13.06 -8.64 16.79
C ARG A 9 -11.64 -8.34 16.33
N GLU A 10 -10.97 -9.37 15.84
CA GLU A 10 -9.62 -9.31 15.30
C GLU A 10 -9.54 -10.18 14.03
N VAL A 11 -8.67 -9.81 13.11
CA VAL A 11 -8.36 -10.59 11.90
C VAL A 11 -6.87 -10.52 11.64
N VAL A 12 -6.28 -11.66 11.30
CA VAL A 12 -4.86 -11.76 10.96
C VAL A 12 -4.69 -11.47 9.48
N VAL A 13 -3.81 -10.52 9.14
CA VAL A 13 -3.41 -10.15 7.78
C VAL A 13 -1.93 -10.51 7.55
N GLY A 14 -1.30 -9.99 6.49
CA GLY A 14 0.12 -10.20 6.23
C GLY A 14 1.04 -9.51 7.24
N TYR A 15 2.35 -9.65 7.04
CA TYR A 15 3.34 -9.14 7.99
C TYR A 15 3.50 -7.63 7.88
N GLN A 16 3.59 -6.97 9.05
CA GLN A 16 3.79 -5.52 9.15
C GLN A 16 2.76 -4.73 8.31
N PRO A 17 1.48 -4.76 8.69
CA PRO A 17 0.46 -3.96 8.02
C PRO A 17 0.78 -2.47 8.17
N GLU A 18 0.69 -1.71 7.07
CA GLU A 18 1.05 -0.29 7.03
C GLU A 18 -0.21 0.59 6.96
N GLU A 19 -0.91 0.55 5.82
CA GLU A 19 -2.08 1.37 5.53
C GLU A 19 -3.26 0.52 5.05
N MET A 20 -4.45 1.12 5.13
CA MET A 20 -5.72 0.46 4.91
C MET A 20 -6.67 1.31 4.07
N VAL A 21 -7.40 0.66 3.16
CA VAL A 21 -8.46 1.28 2.35
C VAL A 21 -9.73 0.46 2.48
N ILE A 22 -10.88 1.13 2.63
CA ILE A 22 -12.19 0.47 2.65
C ILE A 22 -12.98 0.86 1.41
N THR A 23 -13.48 -0.12 0.67
CA THR A 23 -14.44 0.08 -0.43
C THR A 23 -15.20 -1.21 -0.74
N GLY A 24 -16.42 -1.11 -1.26
CA GLY A 24 -17.18 -2.28 -1.74
C GLY A 24 -17.44 -3.37 -0.70
N GLY A 25 -17.49 -3.03 0.60
CA GLY A 25 -17.63 -4.02 1.69
C GLY A 25 -16.34 -4.77 2.04
N ARG A 26 -15.21 -4.38 1.45
CA ARG A 26 -13.88 -4.93 1.71
C ARG A 26 -12.99 -3.92 2.43
N LEU A 27 -12.07 -4.45 3.23
CA LEU A 27 -10.91 -3.75 3.78
C LEU A 27 -9.67 -4.31 3.10
N TYR A 28 -8.92 -3.44 2.42
CA TYR A 28 -7.64 -3.76 1.81
C TYR A 28 -6.52 -3.29 2.74
N VAL A 29 -5.53 -4.13 3.01
CA VAL A 29 -4.43 -3.85 3.93
C VAL A 29 -3.09 -4.10 3.25
N ALA A 30 -2.25 -3.08 3.11
CA ALA A 30 -0.90 -3.23 2.58
C ALA A 30 0.02 -3.89 3.62
N ASN A 31 0.70 -4.96 3.23
CA ASN A 31 1.65 -5.67 4.08
C ASN A 31 3.07 -5.44 3.55
N SER A 32 3.92 -4.78 4.34
CA SER A 32 5.29 -4.46 3.92
C SER A 32 6.28 -5.58 4.24
N GLY A 33 6.00 -6.35 5.28
CA GLY A 33 6.97 -7.20 5.95
C GLY A 33 8.09 -6.42 6.66
N GLY A 34 8.12 -5.09 6.54
CA GLY A 34 9.04 -4.13 7.16
C GLY A 34 10.45 -4.66 7.40
N TYR A 35 10.69 -5.17 8.60
CA TYR A 35 12.01 -5.61 9.08
C TYR A 35 12.47 -6.98 8.58
N ARG A 36 11.74 -7.63 7.67
CA ARG A 36 12.09 -8.96 7.16
C ARG A 36 13.13 -8.97 6.03
N PHE A 37 13.90 -7.88 5.87
CA PHE A 37 14.99 -7.81 4.89
C PHE A 37 15.86 -9.08 4.90
N PRO A 38 16.19 -9.65 3.72
CA PRO A 38 15.81 -9.21 2.37
C PRO A 38 14.46 -9.75 1.87
N ASN A 39 13.72 -10.51 2.69
CA ASN A 39 12.48 -11.20 2.34
C ASN A 39 11.23 -10.43 2.81
N TYR A 40 11.05 -9.23 2.27
CA TYR A 40 9.88 -8.40 2.51
C TYR A 40 8.57 -9.13 2.15
N ASP A 41 7.47 -8.75 2.79
CA ASP A 41 6.13 -9.10 2.30
C ASP A 41 5.86 -8.27 1.04
N ARG A 42 4.90 -8.73 0.24
CA ARG A 42 4.60 -8.17 -1.07
C ARG A 42 3.12 -8.13 -1.40
N THR A 43 2.29 -8.25 -0.39
CA THR A 43 0.86 -8.54 -0.55
C THR A 43 -0.06 -7.46 0.00
N VAL A 44 -1.24 -7.36 -0.61
CA VAL A 44 -2.40 -6.68 -0.02
C VAL A 44 -3.39 -7.74 0.44
N SER A 45 -3.72 -7.76 1.72
CA SER A 45 -4.79 -8.62 2.24
C SER A 45 -6.15 -7.99 1.96
N VAL A 46 -7.10 -8.77 1.45
CA VAL A 46 -8.50 -8.35 1.26
C VAL A 46 -9.36 -9.03 2.32
N VAL A 47 -9.91 -8.23 3.22
CA VAL A 47 -10.75 -8.66 4.32
C VAL A 47 -12.21 -8.34 4.00
N ASP A 48 -13.09 -9.31 4.14
CA ASP A 48 -14.53 -9.06 4.12
C ASP A 48 -14.97 -8.38 5.42
N LEU A 49 -15.69 -7.26 5.36
CA LEU A 49 -16.07 -6.52 6.58
C LEU A 49 -17.20 -7.18 7.38
N GLU A 50 -18.04 -8.00 6.74
CA GLU A 50 -19.14 -8.70 7.41
C GLU A 50 -18.59 -9.88 8.23
N SER A 51 -17.91 -10.82 7.58
CA SER A 51 -17.29 -11.99 8.21
C SER A 51 -16.00 -11.67 8.96
N LEU A 52 -15.35 -10.53 8.68
CA LEU A 52 -14.04 -10.15 9.19
C LEU A 52 -12.99 -11.25 9.00
N GLU A 53 -12.99 -11.84 7.81
CA GLU A 53 -12.03 -12.86 7.38
C GLU A 53 -11.28 -12.37 6.14
N VAL A 54 -10.01 -12.78 6.00
CA VAL A 54 -9.26 -12.58 4.77
C VAL A 54 -9.85 -13.51 3.70
N VAL A 55 -10.41 -12.92 2.64
CA VAL A 55 -11.05 -13.64 1.54
C VAL A 55 -10.20 -13.69 0.28
N ASN A 56 -9.17 -12.84 0.19
CA ASN A 56 -8.19 -12.85 -0.88
C ASN A 56 -6.87 -12.21 -0.41
N THR A 57 -5.79 -12.52 -1.13
CA THR A 57 -4.46 -11.92 -0.94
C THR A 57 -3.91 -11.59 -2.33
N ILE A 58 -3.72 -10.30 -2.60
CA ILE A 58 -3.24 -9.82 -3.90
C ILE A 58 -1.71 -9.73 -3.84
N ASP A 59 -1.02 -10.41 -4.75
CA ASP A 59 0.43 -10.20 -4.96
C ASP A 59 0.65 -8.89 -5.72
N VAL A 60 1.48 -7.99 -5.19
CA VAL A 60 1.69 -6.65 -5.75
C VAL A 60 3.16 -6.40 -6.02
N ALA A 61 3.90 -6.02 -4.98
CA ALA A 61 5.31 -5.65 -5.02
C ALA A 61 5.83 -5.67 -3.58
N ILE A 62 7.14 -5.79 -3.42
CA ILE A 62 7.75 -5.86 -2.09
C ILE A 62 7.54 -4.55 -1.30
N ASN A 63 7.54 -4.66 0.03
CA ASN A 63 7.73 -3.52 0.93
C ASN A 63 6.73 -2.38 0.66
N LEU A 64 5.45 -2.74 0.62
CA LEU A 64 4.34 -1.80 0.40
C LEU A 64 4.25 -0.78 1.55
N HIS A 65 3.65 0.38 1.32
CA HIS A 65 3.53 1.42 2.34
C HIS A 65 2.19 2.15 2.30
N ARG A 66 2.00 3.04 1.33
CA ARG A 66 0.82 3.91 1.25
C ARG A 66 -0.25 3.33 0.37
N MET A 67 -1.52 3.66 0.63
CA MET A 67 -2.67 3.26 -0.15
C MET A 67 -3.69 4.40 -0.30
N GLU A 68 -4.09 4.69 -1.54
CA GLU A 68 -5.10 5.71 -1.85
C GLU A 68 -6.14 5.18 -2.82
N LEU A 69 -7.41 5.49 -2.58
CA LEU A 69 -8.54 5.05 -3.41
C LEU A 69 -9.03 6.19 -4.29
N ASP A 70 -9.09 5.99 -5.60
CA ASP A 70 -9.79 6.91 -6.50
C ASP A 70 -11.30 6.62 -6.59
N ARG A 71 -12.03 7.56 -7.18
CA ARG A 71 -13.48 7.44 -7.38
C ARG A 71 -13.89 6.41 -8.43
N HIS A 72 -12.94 5.85 -9.17
CA HIS A 72 -13.15 4.81 -10.18
C HIS A 72 -12.93 3.41 -9.62
N GLY A 73 -12.66 3.28 -8.32
CA GLY A 73 -12.44 1.99 -7.68
C GLY A 73 -11.04 1.43 -7.96
N ARG A 74 -10.05 2.30 -8.16
CA ARG A 74 -8.64 1.92 -8.23
C ARG A 74 -7.94 2.28 -6.94
N ILE A 75 -7.16 1.35 -6.43
CA ILE A 75 -6.28 1.57 -5.30
C ILE A 75 -4.86 1.76 -5.83
N TYR A 76 -4.28 2.91 -5.53
CA TYR A 76 -2.87 3.20 -5.75
C TYR A 76 -2.13 2.76 -4.50
N VAL A 77 -1.12 1.91 -4.63
CA VAL A 77 -0.34 1.38 -3.51
C VAL A 77 1.15 1.60 -3.77
N SER A 78 1.84 2.28 -2.85
CA SER A 78 3.27 2.53 -3.01
C SER A 78 4.10 1.35 -2.51
N SER A 79 5.18 1.05 -3.23
CA SER A 79 6.28 0.19 -2.82
C SER A 79 7.51 1.06 -2.55
N ARG A 80 8.23 0.76 -1.48
CA ARG A 80 9.54 1.38 -1.18
C ARG A 80 10.70 0.66 -1.89
N GLY A 81 10.43 -0.41 -2.63
CA GLY A 81 11.46 -1.24 -3.25
C GLY A 81 12.33 -1.98 -2.25
N ASP A 82 13.55 -2.33 -2.67
CA ASP A 82 14.55 -3.01 -1.84
C ASP A 82 15.69 -2.10 -1.36
N TYR A 83 15.68 -0.81 -1.75
CA TYR A 83 16.75 0.18 -1.49
C TYR A 83 18.10 -0.12 -2.17
N TYR A 84 18.15 -1.07 -3.12
CA TYR A 84 19.34 -1.46 -3.87
C TYR A 84 19.10 -1.37 -5.38
N GLY A 85 18.40 -2.35 -5.95
CA GLY A 85 18.18 -2.52 -7.39
C GLY A 85 16.73 -2.38 -7.82
N THR A 86 15.79 -2.55 -6.87
CA THR A 86 14.36 -2.31 -7.08
C THR A 86 14.00 -0.99 -6.40
N GLY A 87 13.70 0.03 -7.20
CA GLY A 87 13.30 1.35 -6.71
C GLY A 87 11.86 1.42 -6.23
N SER A 88 11.50 2.57 -5.68
CA SER A 88 10.14 2.92 -5.29
C SER A 88 9.25 3.10 -6.52
N ASP A 89 8.01 2.62 -6.41
CA ASP A 89 7.01 2.74 -7.46
C ASP A 89 5.60 2.71 -6.85
N ILE A 90 4.59 3.11 -7.62
CA ILE A 90 3.17 3.03 -7.28
C ILE A 90 2.51 2.03 -8.23
N TYR A 91 1.88 1.02 -7.64
CA TYR A 91 1.10 0.01 -8.33
C TYR A 91 -0.38 0.31 -8.24
N VAL A 92 -1.15 -0.11 -9.25
CA VAL A 92 -2.58 0.18 -9.35
C VAL A 92 -3.35 -1.13 -9.29
N ILE A 93 -4.24 -1.25 -8.31
CA ILE A 93 -5.16 -2.38 -8.13
C ILE A 93 -6.55 -1.96 -8.57
N ASP A 94 -7.20 -2.75 -9.42
CA ASP A 94 -8.61 -2.61 -9.73
C ASP A 94 -9.45 -3.39 -8.70
N THR A 95 -10.34 -2.71 -7.98
CA THR A 95 -11.13 -3.32 -6.90
C THR A 95 -12.26 -4.23 -7.38
N ALA A 96 -12.73 -4.08 -8.62
CA ALA A 96 -13.76 -4.94 -9.17
C ALA A 96 -13.21 -6.33 -9.53
N THR A 97 -11.93 -6.39 -9.93
CA THR A 97 -11.25 -7.63 -10.30
C THR A 97 -10.26 -8.13 -9.26
N GLU A 98 -9.93 -7.30 -8.26
CA GLU A 98 -8.91 -7.53 -7.24
C GLU A 98 -7.55 -7.92 -7.84
N LYS A 99 -7.16 -7.22 -8.92
CA LYS A 99 -5.92 -7.48 -9.66
C LYS A 99 -5.10 -6.22 -9.82
N VAL A 100 -3.78 -6.38 -9.82
CA VAL A 100 -2.86 -5.33 -10.28
C VAL A 100 -3.06 -5.14 -11.78
N ILE A 101 -3.35 -3.91 -12.18
CA ILE A 101 -3.60 -3.52 -13.58
C ILE A 101 -2.46 -2.70 -14.19
N GLY A 102 -1.46 -2.32 -13.39
CA GLY A 102 -0.27 -1.61 -13.85
C GLY A 102 0.50 -0.94 -12.72
N ASN A 103 1.47 -0.13 -13.10
CA ASN A 103 2.31 0.70 -12.23
C ASN A 103 2.61 2.04 -12.93
N LEU A 104 3.03 3.04 -12.16
CA LEU A 104 3.19 4.41 -12.66
C LEU A 104 4.64 4.79 -12.99
N GLY A 105 5.63 4.08 -12.46
CA GLY A 105 7.03 4.49 -12.50
C GLY A 105 7.30 5.76 -11.68
N ILE A 106 6.54 5.98 -10.60
CA ILE A 106 6.60 7.17 -9.76
C ILE A 106 7.00 6.75 -8.35
N ALA A 107 8.12 7.28 -7.85
CA ALA A 107 8.53 7.09 -6.46
C ALA A 107 7.59 7.85 -5.50
N ALA A 108 7.28 7.25 -4.34
CA ALA A 108 6.45 7.90 -3.33
C ALA A 108 6.83 7.45 -1.91
N SER A 109 7.22 8.42 -1.08
CA SER A 109 7.29 8.27 0.37
C SER A 109 5.92 8.54 1.00
N GLU A 110 5.21 9.54 0.48
CA GLU A 110 3.83 9.90 0.84
C GLU A 110 3.04 10.21 -0.43
N MET A 111 1.73 10.01 -0.36
CA MET A 111 0.82 10.35 -1.44
C MET A 111 -0.58 10.66 -0.90
N CYS A 112 -1.36 11.42 -1.67
CA CYS A 112 -2.78 11.61 -1.40
C CYS A 112 -3.54 11.83 -2.71
N ILE A 113 -4.83 11.48 -2.72
CA ILE A 113 -5.72 11.78 -3.84
C ILE A 113 -6.63 12.94 -3.47
N ASP A 114 -6.75 13.91 -4.36
CA ASP A 114 -7.80 14.92 -4.35
C ASP A 114 -8.39 15.07 -5.76
N ASP A 115 -9.71 14.96 -5.83
CA ASP A 115 -10.48 14.90 -7.07
C ASP A 115 -10.02 13.78 -8.03
N ASP A 116 -9.36 14.12 -9.14
CA ASP A 116 -8.81 13.20 -10.14
C ASP A 116 -7.28 13.10 -10.12
N ARG A 117 -6.64 13.67 -9.10
CA ARG A 117 -5.19 13.82 -9.07
C ARG A 117 -4.57 13.08 -7.91
N LEU A 118 -3.52 12.33 -8.21
CA LEU A 118 -2.63 11.73 -7.21
C LEU A 118 -1.42 12.64 -7.02
N TYR A 119 -1.25 13.18 -5.83
CA TYR A 119 -0.10 14.00 -5.44
C TYR A 119 0.91 13.13 -4.70
N THR A 120 2.19 13.25 -5.04
CA THR A 120 3.26 12.47 -4.39
C THR A 120 4.42 13.36 -3.96
N ILE A 121 5.05 12.97 -2.86
CA ILE A 121 6.39 13.44 -2.47
C ILE A 121 7.25 12.22 -2.16
N SER A 122 8.53 12.30 -2.50
CA SER A 122 9.48 11.21 -2.29
C SER A 122 10.83 11.70 -1.79
N THR A 123 11.43 10.89 -0.94
CA THR A 123 12.86 10.90 -0.63
C THR A 123 13.33 9.45 -0.65
N GLU A 124 13.75 8.99 -1.83
CA GLU A 124 14.15 7.61 -2.06
C GLU A 124 15.62 7.41 -1.71
N TRP A 125 15.90 6.50 -0.78
CA TRP A 125 17.26 6.13 -0.40
C TRP A 125 17.76 4.93 -1.22
N SER A 126 19.00 5.02 -1.71
CA SER A 126 19.71 3.87 -2.29
C SER A 126 20.99 3.56 -1.50
N TYR A 127 21.12 2.31 -1.04
CA TYR A 127 22.36 1.81 -0.46
C TYR A 127 23.47 1.64 -1.50
N THR A 128 23.13 1.50 -2.79
CA THR A 128 24.11 1.38 -3.88
C THR A 128 24.84 2.71 -4.12
N SER A 129 24.12 3.82 -4.19
CA SER A 129 24.71 5.16 -4.37
C SER A 129 25.02 5.88 -3.07
N SER A 130 24.51 5.38 -1.93
CA SER A 130 24.60 6.05 -0.62
C SER A 130 24.04 7.47 -0.64
N SER A 131 22.93 7.68 -1.36
CA SER A 131 22.31 9.00 -1.54
C SER A 131 20.78 8.91 -1.51
N ASN A 132 20.14 10.06 -1.24
CA ASN A 132 18.72 10.24 -1.45
C ASN A 132 18.45 10.88 -2.82
N GLU A 133 17.38 10.46 -3.47
CA GLU A 133 16.74 11.16 -4.58
C GLU A 133 15.42 11.78 -4.10
N VAL A 134 15.28 13.10 -4.27
CA VAL A 134 14.06 13.83 -3.87
C VAL A 134 13.25 14.15 -5.11
N SER A 135 11.97 13.79 -5.09
CA SER A 135 11.05 14.04 -6.21
C SER A 135 9.64 14.33 -5.72
N TYR A 136 8.82 14.87 -6.62
CA TYR A 136 7.39 15.11 -6.43
C TYR A 136 6.69 14.93 -7.77
N ALA A 137 5.44 14.49 -7.76
CA ALA A 137 4.65 14.31 -8.96
C ALA A 137 3.17 14.64 -8.73
N VAL A 138 2.49 14.94 -9.82
CA VAL A 138 1.03 14.95 -9.92
C VAL A 138 0.69 14.09 -11.12
N TYR A 139 -0.09 13.04 -10.89
CA TYR A 139 -0.63 12.15 -11.92
C TYR A 139 -2.12 12.43 -12.12
#